data_AF-A0A3S9WD40-F1
#
_entry.id   AF-A0A3S9WD40-F1
#
_cell.length_a   1.000
_cell.length_b   1.000
_cell.length_c   1.000
_cell.angle_alpha   90.00
_cell.angle_beta   90.00
_cell.angle_gamma   90.00
#
_symmetry.space_group_name_H-M   'P 1'
#
loop_
_entity.id
_entity.type
_entity.pdbx_description
1 polymer ?
#
loop_
_entity_poly.entity_id
_entity_poly.type
_entity_poly.pdbx_seq_one_letter_code
_entity_poly.pdbx_strand_id
1 'polypeptide(L)'
;MSVAPTRGGPALLPTSIVGSLPKPAWLAQPEVLWSPWKLEGAVLDEGRQDALRVAVQEQQRRGIDIISDGEQTRQHFVTTFIENLDGVDFEQRETVRIRDRYDASVPTVVGAVSRKQPVFVKDAAFLRQQTDRPIKWALPGPMTMIDTLYDRYYGSREKLAWEFATILNQEAKELEAAGVDIIQFDEPAFNVFFDEVKDWGVAALERAAEGLRAETAVHICYGYGIKVNTDWKATLGSEWRQYEETFPLLQGSTIDIVSLESHNSRVPMDLIELIRGKKVMLGAVDVASDDVETPEEVARTLRRALEFVDADKLIPSSNCGMAPLPRDVAFAKLSALSAGAELLRAELAGGADARLPGAA
;
A
#
# COMPACT_ATOMS: atom_id res chain seq x y z
N MET A 1 -6.08 -15.18 -37.60
CA MET A 1 -4.72 -15.27 -37.02
C MET A 1 -4.67 -14.26 -35.88
N SER A 2 -4.76 -14.74 -34.65
CA SER A 2 -4.78 -13.90 -33.45
C SER A 2 -3.36 -13.40 -33.23
N VAL A 3 -3.16 -12.08 -33.32
CA VAL A 3 -1.90 -11.44 -32.95
C VAL A 3 -1.81 -11.54 -31.44
N ALA A 4 -0.90 -12.38 -30.94
CA ALA A 4 -0.56 -12.38 -29.53
C ALA A 4 -0.09 -10.95 -29.16
N PRO A 5 -0.61 -10.33 -28.09
CA PRO A 5 -0.11 -9.05 -27.66
C PRO A 5 1.36 -9.23 -27.29
N THR A 6 2.22 -8.52 -28.00
CA THR A 6 3.63 -8.38 -27.66
C THR A 6 3.73 -7.93 -26.22
N ARG A 7 4.50 -8.64 -25.38
CA ARG A 7 4.93 -8.16 -24.06
C ARG A 7 5.72 -6.86 -24.28
N GLY A 8 5.00 -5.73 -24.30
CA GLY A 8 5.61 -4.41 -24.32
C GLY A 8 6.44 -4.25 -23.05
N GLY A 9 7.62 -3.65 -23.17
CA GLY A 9 8.39 -3.25 -21.99
C GLY A 9 7.54 -2.42 -21.02
N PRO A 10 7.96 -2.30 -19.75
CA PRO A 10 7.17 -1.57 -18.75
C PRO A 10 6.86 -0.17 -19.27
N ALA A 11 5.56 0.18 -19.26
CA ALA A 11 5.12 1.52 -19.61
C ALA A 11 5.78 2.52 -18.66
N LEU A 12 6.31 3.62 -19.20
CA LEU A 12 6.80 4.75 -18.41
C LEU A 12 5.66 5.24 -17.50
N LEU A 13 5.95 5.57 -16.24
CA LEU A 13 4.94 5.90 -15.22
C LEU A 13 3.85 4.81 -15.10
N PRO A 14 4.19 3.57 -14.70
CA PRO A 14 3.20 2.53 -14.49
C PRO A 14 2.33 2.90 -13.28
N THR A 15 1.00 2.85 -13.44
CA THR A 15 0.07 3.19 -12.36
C THR A 15 -0.14 2.02 -11.40
N SER A 16 -0.32 2.33 -10.12
CA SER A 16 -0.67 1.37 -9.07
C SER A 16 -1.63 2.04 -8.09
N ILE A 17 -2.22 1.27 -7.18
CA ILE A 17 -2.81 1.82 -5.94
C ILE A 17 -2.09 1.29 -4.71
N VAL A 18 -2.30 1.93 -3.57
CA VAL A 18 -1.70 1.48 -2.30
C VAL A 18 -2.13 0.06 -1.95
N GLY A 19 -3.40 -0.30 -2.11
CA GLY A 19 -3.86 -1.66 -1.83
C GLY A 19 -5.37 -1.79 -1.91
N SER A 20 -6.04 -1.45 -0.80
CA SER A 20 -7.47 -1.69 -0.63
C SER A 20 -8.40 -0.91 -1.55
N LEU A 21 -9.48 -1.58 -1.97
CA LEU A 21 -10.63 -1.03 -2.70
C LEU A 21 -11.94 -1.34 -1.96
N PRO A 22 -13.01 -0.56 -2.17
CA PRO A 22 -14.32 -0.84 -1.59
C PRO A 22 -14.82 -2.24 -1.98
N LYS A 23 -15.21 -3.02 -0.96
CA LYS A 23 -15.74 -4.37 -1.15
C LYS A 23 -17.16 -4.33 -1.74
N PRO A 24 -17.59 -5.35 -2.51
CA PRO A 24 -18.98 -5.47 -2.91
C PRO A 24 -19.92 -5.50 -1.71
N ALA A 25 -21.06 -4.80 -1.82
CA ALA A 25 -22.02 -4.66 -0.73
C ALA A 25 -22.66 -5.98 -0.28
N TRP A 26 -22.58 -7.03 -1.10
CA TRP A 26 -23.02 -8.38 -0.74
C TRP A 26 -21.98 -9.13 0.11
N LEU A 27 -20.72 -8.69 0.13
CA LEU A 27 -19.63 -9.33 0.89
C LEU A 27 -19.41 -8.65 2.26
N ALA A 28 -19.50 -7.33 2.30
CA ALA A 28 -19.24 -6.52 3.49
C ALA A 28 -20.11 -5.26 3.52
N GLN A 29 -20.21 -4.60 4.67
CA GLN A 29 -20.80 -3.27 4.78
C GLN A 29 -19.89 -2.26 4.04
N PRO A 30 -20.45 -1.40 3.18
CA PRO A 30 -19.67 -0.37 2.48
C PRO A 30 -19.19 0.74 3.43
N GLU A 31 -18.18 1.48 2.99
CA GLU A 31 -17.74 2.76 3.58
C GLU A 31 -17.27 2.70 5.04
N VAL A 32 -16.87 1.53 5.51
CA VAL A 32 -16.38 1.33 6.88
C VAL A 32 -15.13 0.44 6.91
N LEU A 33 -14.23 0.72 7.84
CA LEU A 33 -13.12 -0.16 8.19
C LEU A 33 -13.62 -1.30 9.11
N TRP A 34 -12.90 -2.42 9.14
CA TRP A 34 -13.23 -3.61 9.96
C TRP A 34 -14.66 -4.12 9.75
N SER A 35 -15.20 -4.00 8.54
CA SER A 35 -16.53 -4.50 8.25
C SER A 35 -16.61 -6.02 8.49
N PRO A 36 -17.60 -6.50 9.25
CA PRO A 36 -17.88 -7.93 9.34
C PRO A 36 -18.23 -8.51 7.98
N TRP A 37 -17.86 -9.77 7.75
CA TRP A 37 -18.32 -10.51 6.58
C TRP A 37 -19.83 -10.72 6.64
N LYS A 38 -20.50 -10.56 5.49
CA LYS A 38 -21.94 -10.89 5.32
C LYS A 38 -22.19 -12.34 4.91
N LEU A 39 -21.13 -13.06 4.54
CA LEU A 39 -21.14 -14.46 4.13
C LEU A 39 -20.30 -15.28 5.12
N GLU A 40 -20.54 -16.59 5.17
CA GLU A 40 -19.83 -17.51 6.07
C GLU A 40 -19.49 -18.83 5.34
N GLY A 41 -18.55 -19.59 5.92
CA GLY A 41 -18.14 -20.91 5.41
C GLY A 41 -17.69 -20.90 3.95
N ALA A 42 -18.05 -21.93 3.19
CA ALA A 42 -17.66 -22.07 1.78
C ALA A 42 -18.19 -20.93 0.89
N VAL A 43 -19.33 -20.33 1.24
CA VAL A 43 -19.91 -19.20 0.49
C VAL A 43 -19.05 -17.93 0.68
N LEU A 44 -18.44 -17.75 1.86
CA LEU A 44 -17.48 -16.68 2.07
C LEU A 44 -16.19 -16.89 1.26
N ASP A 45 -15.70 -18.12 1.16
CA ASP A 45 -14.52 -18.44 0.35
C ASP A 45 -14.75 -18.10 -1.13
N GLU A 46 -15.88 -18.54 -1.68
CA GLU A 46 -16.30 -18.21 -3.05
C GLU A 46 -16.52 -16.70 -3.22
N GLY A 47 -17.23 -16.07 -2.29
CA GLY A 47 -17.51 -14.63 -2.33
C GLY A 47 -16.24 -13.77 -2.27
N ARG A 48 -15.23 -14.16 -1.49
CA ARG A 48 -13.93 -13.47 -1.47
C ARG A 48 -13.20 -13.58 -2.81
N GLN A 49 -13.23 -14.75 -3.43
CA GLN A 49 -12.65 -14.95 -4.76
C GLN A 49 -13.39 -14.16 -5.85
N ASP A 50 -14.72 -14.11 -5.80
CA ASP A 50 -15.52 -13.31 -6.72
C ASP A 50 -15.28 -11.81 -6.55
N ALA A 51 -15.19 -11.33 -5.31
CA ALA A 51 -14.84 -9.94 -5.05
C ALA A 51 -13.44 -9.60 -5.58
N LEU A 52 -12.46 -10.51 -5.42
CA LEU A 52 -11.13 -10.36 -5.99
C LEU A 52 -11.18 -10.28 -7.53
N ARG A 53 -11.91 -11.18 -8.21
CA ARG A 53 -12.10 -11.10 -9.68
C ARG A 53 -12.65 -9.75 -10.12
N VAL A 54 -13.66 -9.26 -9.40
CA VAL A 54 -14.28 -7.97 -9.67
C VAL A 54 -13.28 -6.83 -9.46
N ALA A 55 -12.52 -6.83 -8.36
CA ALA A 55 -11.51 -5.80 -8.13
C ALA A 55 -10.41 -5.78 -9.21
N VAL A 56 -9.97 -6.95 -9.68
CA VAL A 56 -9.00 -7.06 -10.79
C VAL A 56 -9.57 -6.49 -12.07
N GLN A 57 -10.79 -6.89 -12.43
CA GLN A 57 -11.46 -6.40 -13.62
C GLN A 57 -11.62 -4.88 -13.59
N GLU A 58 -12.01 -4.32 -12.44
CA GLU A 58 -12.23 -2.88 -12.29
C GLU A 58 -10.93 -2.08 -12.36
N GLN A 59 -9.82 -2.60 -11.81
CA GLN A 59 -8.48 -2.03 -11.96
C GLN A 59 -8.01 -2.08 -13.42
N GLN A 60 -8.14 -3.23 -14.09
CA GLN A 60 -7.73 -3.40 -15.48
C GLN A 60 -8.48 -2.47 -16.43
N ARG A 61 -9.82 -2.40 -16.28
CA ARG A 61 -10.70 -1.53 -17.08
C ARG A 61 -10.36 -0.05 -16.95
N ARG A 62 -9.79 0.35 -15.82
CA ARG A 62 -9.43 1.74 -15.52
C ARG A 62 -7.96 2.04 -15.74
N GLY A 63 -7.24 1.15 -16.42
CA GLY A 63 -5.86 1.41 -16.83
C GLY A 63 -4.84 1.33 -15.69
N ILE A 64 -5.13 0.62 -14.60
CA ILE A 64 -4.15 0.36 -13.55
C ILE A 64 -3.13 -0.67 -14.03
N ASP A 65 -1.85 -0.29 -14.11
CA ASP A 65 -0.80 -1.12 -14.70
C ASP A 65 -0.31 -2.22 -13.76
N ILE A 66 -0.17 -1.93 -12.47
CA ILE A 66 0.24 -2.85 -11.40
C ILE A 66 -0.98 -3.18 -10.53
N ILE A 67 -1.40 -4.44 -10.55
CA ILE A 67 -2.67 -4.90 -9.98
C ILE A 67 -2.48 -5.33 -8.52
N SER A 68 -3.35 -4.87 -7.62
CA SER A 68 -3.47 -5.41 -6.26
C SER A 68 -4.63 -6.40 -6.14
N ASP A 69 -4.69 -7.12 -5.02
CA ASP A 69 -5.84 -7.91 -4.60
C ASP A 69 -7.07 -7.07 -4.22
N GLY A 70 -6.95 -5.73 -4.25
CA GLY A 70 -7.94 -4.80 -3.71
C GLY A 70 -8.21 -5.02 -2.22
N GLU A 71 -7.36 -5.79 -1.52
CA GLU A 71 -7.58 -6.33 -0.17
C GLU A 71 -8.97 -6.94 0.02
N GLN A 72 -9.50 -7.60 -1.02
CA GLN A 72 -10.87 -8.12 -1.02
C GLN A 72 -11.05 -9.34 -0.10
N THR A 73 -9.98 -10.06 0.21
CA THR A 73 -10.03 -11.31 1.00
C THR A 73 -9.74 -11.12 2.49
N ARG A 74 -9.48 -9.88 2.93
CA ARG A 74 -9.20 -9.51 4.33
C ARG A 74 -10.18 -8.47 4.85
N GLN A 75 -10.48 -8.48 6.15
CA GLN A 75 -11.34 -7.46 6.76
C GLN A 75 -10.59 -6.15 7.01
N HIS A 76 -9.32 -6.26 7.41
CA HIS A 76 -8.47 -5.12 7.73
C HIS A 76 -7.01 -5.42 7.39
N PHE A 77 -6.27 -4.41 6.94
CA PHE A 77 -4.91 -4.57 6.40
C PHE A 77 -3.90 -5.11 7.42
N VAL A 78 -4.12 -4.87 8.71
CA VAL A 78 -3.25 -5.34 9.80
C VAL A 78 -3.79 -6.58 10.51
N THR A 79 -5.01 -6.47 11.05
CA THR A 79 -5.49 -7.44 12.04
C THR A 79 -5.80 -8.79 11.41
N THR A 80 -6.28 -8.83 10.15
CA THR A 80 -6.50 -10.12 9.48
C THR A 80 -5.23 -10.96 9.36
N PHE A 81 -4.06 -10.35 9.18
CA PHE A 81 -2.81 -11.12 9.17
C PHE A 81 -2.48 -11.64 10.57
N ILE A 82 -2.57 -10.78 11.60
CA ILE A 82 -2.31 -11.12 13.00
C ILE A 82 -3.24 -12.25 13.50
N GLU A 83 -4.51 -12.20 13.12
CA GLU A 83 -5.55 -13.19 13.47
C GLU A 83 -5.26 -14.61 12.98
N ASN A 84 -4.38 -14.77 11.99
CA ASN A 84 -3.99 -16.07 11.43
C ASN A 84 -2.68 -16.62 12.03
N LEU A 85 -2.16 -15.99 13.08
CA LEU A 85 -0.92 -16.41 13.76
C LEU A 85 -1.25 -17.16 15.05
N ASP A 86 -0.47 -18.20 15.34
CA ASP A 86 -0.46 -18.81 16.66
C ASP A 86 0.02 -17.79 17.70
N GLY A 87 -0.38 -17.96 18.96
CA GLY A 87 -0.01 -17.05 20.05
C GLY A 87 -0.86 -15.77 20.12
N VAL A 88 -1.79 -15.59 19.19
CA VAL A 88 -2.78 -14.51 19.18
C VAL A 88 -4.15 -15.04 19.59
N ASP A 89 -4.77 -14.39 20.56
CA ASP A 89 -6.17 -14.60 20.91
C ASP A 89 -7.03 -13.50 20.26
N PHE A 90 -7.93 -13.90 19.37
CA PHE A 90 -8.82 -13.00 18.65
C PHE A 90 -10.08 -12.64 19.43
N GLU A 91 -10.54 -13.53 20.30
CA GLU A 91 -11.72 -13.28 21.13
C GLU A 91 -11.37 -12.34 22.28
N GLN A 92 -10.14 -12.44 22.80
CA GLN A 92 -9.61 -11.51 23.78
C GLN A 92 -9.18 -10.19 23.13
N ARG A 93 -10.09 -9.21 23.15
CA ARG A 93 -9.84 -7.86 22.64
C ARG A 93 -9.57 -6.86 23.76
N GLU A 94 -8.65 -5.94 23.49
CA GLU A 94 -8.33 -4.83 24.38
C GLU A 94 -8.46 -3.50 23.64
N THR A 95 -8.75 -2.42 24.36
CA THR A 95 -8.73 -1.07 23.78
C THR A 95 -7.35 -0.49 23.95
N VAL A 96 -6.66 -0.22 22.84
CA VAL A 96 -5.33 0.40 22.83
C VAL A 96 -5.33 1.68 22.01
N ARG A 97 -4.45 2.60 22.38
CA ARG A 97 -4.19 3.85 21.66
C ARG A 97 -3.26 3.57 20.48
N ILE A 98 -3.80 3.44 19.27
CA ILE A 98 -3.02 3.17 18.06
C ILE A 98 -2.56 4.46 17.39
N ARG A 99 -1.40 4.38 16.71
CA ARG A 99 -0.73 5.50 16.01
C ARG A 99 -0.49 6.71 16.91
N ASP A 100 -0.43 6.48 18.23
CA ASP A 100 -0.42 7.49 19.30
C ASP A 100 -1.58 8.51 19.23
N ARG A 101 -2.70 8.14 18.57
CA ARG A 101 -3.70 9.12 18.12
C ARG A 101 -5.16 8.77 18.30
N TYR A 102 -5.54 7.49 18.35
CA TYR A 102 -6.94 7.11 18.57
C TYR A 102 -7.06 5.70 19.12
N ASP A 103 -8.19 5.43 19.77
CA ASP A 103 -8.42 4.17 20.44
C ASP A 103 -9.03 3.17 19.44
N ALA A 104 -8.53 1.93 19.46
CA ALA A 104 -9.05 0.84 18.67
C ALA A 104 -9.17 -0.43 19.50
N SER A 105 -10.17 -1.26 19.20
CA SER A 105 -10.30 -2.60 19.76
C SER A 105 -9.42 -3.56 18.96
N VAL A 106 -8.42 -4.15 19.60
CA VAL A 106 -7.37 -4.95 18.94
C VAL A 106 -7.23 -6.34 19.56
N PRO A 107 -6.72 -7.34 18.81
CA PRO A 107 -6.47 -8.68 19.35
C PRO A 107 -5.30 -8.68 20.34
N THR A 108 -5.18 -9.75 21.14
CA THR A 108 -4.17 -9.88 22.20
C THR A 108 -3.15 -10.97 21.88
N VAL A 109 -1.85 -10.66 22.01
CA VAL A 109 -0.78 -11.67 22.00
C VAL A 109 -0.68 -12.29 23.39
N VAL A 110 -1.02 -13.58 23.50
CA VAL A 110 -1.07 -14.35 24.76
C VAL A 110 0.04 -15.40 24.87
N GLY A 111 0.80 -15.61 23.79
CA GLY A 111 1.88 -16.59 23.72
C GLY A 111 2.91 -16.26 22.66
N ALA A 112 3.89 -17.15 22.48
CA ALA A 112 4.88 -17.01 21.42
C ALA A 112 4.19 -17.05 20.04
N VAL A 113 4.45 -16.05 19.21
CA VAL A 113 3.85 -15.94 17.88
C VAL A 113 4.54 -16.84 16.86
N SER A 114 3.77 -17.49 16.00
CA SER A 114 4.32 -18.23 14.87
C SER A 114 3.32 -18.37 13.73
N ARG A 115 3.81 -18.50 12.51
CA ARG A 115 2.99 -18.78 11.32
C ARG A 115 2.97 -20.28 11.06
N LYS A 116 1.79 -20.91 11.23
CA LYS A 116 1.60 -22.34 10.95
C LYS A 116 1.30 -22.65 9.49
N GLN A 117 0.57 -21.75 8.85
CA GLN A 117 0.13 -21.91 7.47
C GLN A 117 0.14 -20.56 6.76
N PRO A 118 0.12 -20.57 5.43
CA PRO A 118 0.07 -19.34 4.65
C PRO A 118 -1.24 -18.60 4.79
N VAL A 119 -1.17 -17.27 4.89
CA VAL A 119 -2.36 -16.44 5.11
C VAL A 119 -2.99 -16.04 3.77
N PHE A 120 -2.19 -15.51 2.85
CA PHE A 120 -2.64 -14.89 1.61
C PHE A 120 -2.15 -15.61 0.35
N VAL A 121 -1.24 -16.58 0.47
CA VAL A 121 -0.61 -17.27 -0.67
C VAL A 121 -1.64 -17.94 -1.60
N LYS A 122 -2.71 -18.51 -1.06
CA LYS A 122 -3.79 -19.10 -1.88
C LYS A 122 -4.52 -18.03 -2.70
N ASP A 123 -4.77 -16.87 -2.11
CA ASP A 123 -5.44 -15.75 -2.78
C ASP A 123 -4.52 -15.11 -3.83
N ALA A 124 -3.21 -15.01 -3.56
CA ALA A 124 -2.21 -14.55 -4.51
C ALA A 124 -2.08 -15.48 -5.71
N ALA A 125 -2.00 -16.80 -5.48
CA ALA A 125 -1.98 -17.79 -6.55
C ALA A 125 -3.26 -17.76 -7.40
N PHE A 126 -4.41 -17.45 -6.79
CA PHE A 126 -5.67 -17.26 -7.49
C PHE A 126 -5.68 -15.96 -8.30
N LEU A 127 -5.21 -14.84 -7.73
CA LEU A 127 -5.06 -13.55 -8.41
C LEU A 127 -4.15 -13.66 -9.63
N ARG A 128 -3.03 -14.38 -9.52
CA ARG A 128 -2.10 -14.62 -10.62
C ARG A 128 -2.77 -15.27 -11.83
N GLN A 129 -3.81 -16.07 -11.63
CA GLN A 129 -4.59 -16.69 -12.72
C GLN A 129 -5.56 -15.72 -13.42
N GLN A 130 -5.83 -14.54 -12.84
CA GLN A 130 -6.79 -13.57 -13.38
C GLN A 130 -6.16 -12.48 -14.26
N THR A 131 -4.83 -12.36 -14.25
CA THR A 131 -4.12 -11.27 -14.94
C THR A 131 -2.70 -11.70 -15.29
N ASP A 132 -2.14 -11.14 -16.37
CA ASP A 132 -0.71 -11.24 -16.72
C ASP A 132 0.09 -9.97 -16.33
N ARG A 133 -0.59 -8.95 -15.81
CA ARG A 133 0.04 -7.69 -15.36
C ARG A 133 0.82 -7.90 -14.06
N PRO A 134 1.83 -7.09 -13.75
CA PRO A 134 2.52 -7.17 -12.46
C PRO A 134 1.53 -7.12 -11.28
N ILE A 135 1.75 -7.97 -10.28
CA ILE A 135 0.95 -8.04 -9.05
C ILE A 135 1.73 -7.41 -7.92
N LYS A 136 1.08 -6.51 -7.18
CA LYS A 136 1.56 -5.99 -5.91
C LYS A 136 0.68 -6.46 -4.76
N TRP A 137 1.29 -7.03 -3.72
CA TRP A 137 0.59 -7.50 -2.54
C TRP A 137 1.05 -6.77 -1.29
N ALA A 138 0.11 -6.18 -0.53
CA ALA A 138 0.41 -5.49 0.71
C ALA A 138 0.34 -6.45 1.92
N LEU A 139 1.34 -6.35 2.78
CA LEU A 139 1.42 -6.93 4.12
C LEU A 139 1.57 -5.80 5.13
N PRO A 140 1.06 -5.93 6.36
CA PRO A 140 1.37 -4.95 7.40
C PRO A 140 2.86 -5.03 7.76
N GLY A 141 3.51 -3.90 7.97
CA GLY A 141 4.89 -3.87 8.44
C GLY A 141 5.03 -4.22 9.92
N PRO A 142 6.21 -4.67 10.39
CA PRO A 142 6.42 -5.12 11.76
C PRO A 142 6.02 -4.10 12.84
N MET A 143 6.36 -2.81 12.65
CA MET A 143 6.04 -1.78 13.65
C MET A 143 4.54 -1.49 13.68
N THR A 144 3.91 -1.43 12.51
CA THR A 144 2.47 -1.25 12.40
C THR A 144 1.68 -2.43 12.99
N MET A 145 2.21 -3.66 12.89
CA MET A 145 1.61 -4.82 13.54
C MET A 145 1.62 -4.67 15.07
N ILE A 146 2.77 -4.39 15.69
CA ILE A 146 2.87 -4.23 17.15
C ILE A 146 2.08 -3.03 17.68
N ASP A 147 1.82 -2.03 16.83
CA ASP A 147 1.02 -0.87 17.17
C ASP A 147 -0.49 -1.10 17.00
N THR A 148 -0.92 -2.30 16.59
CA THR A 148 -2.34 -2.63 16.34
C THR A 148 -2.74 -3.94 17.02
N LEU A 149 -2.20 -4.18 18.22
CA LEU A 149 -2.48 -5.32 19.11
C LEU A 149 -2.16 -4.96 20.56
N TYR A 150 -2.55 -5.83 21.49
CA TYR A 150 -2.12 -5.76 22.88
C TYR A 150 -1.17 -6.92 23.21
N ASP A 151 0.02 -6.62 23.72
CA ASP A 151 1.04 -7.63 24.04
C ASP A 151 1.01 -8.01 25.54
N ARG A 152 0.58 -9.23 25.85
CA ARG A 152 0.63 -9.82 27.19
C ARG A 152 1.79 -10.79 27.41
N TYR A 153 2.61 -11.05 26.40
CA TYR A 153 3.62 -12.12 26.45
C TYR A 153 5.05 -11.60 26.35
N TYR A 154 5.39 -10.80 25.34
CA TYR A 154 6.76 -10.38 25.08
C TYR A 154 7.22 -9.22 25.97
N GLY A 155 6.29 -8.34 26.35
CA GLY A 155 6.56 -7.15 27.16
C GLY A 155 7.52 -6.16 26.49
N SER A 156 7.65 -6.21 25.16
CA SER A 156 8.60 -5.41 24.39
C SER A 156 8.17 -5.31 22.93
N ARG A 157 7.93 -4.07 22.48
CA ARG A 157 7.59 -3.74 21.10
C ARG A 157 8.65 -4.24 20.13
N GLU A 158 9.92 -3.97 20.41
CA GLU A 158 11.05 -4.39 19.57
C GLU A 158 11.13 -5.92 19.46
N LYS A 159 11.09 -6.67 20.58
CA LYS A 159 11.18 -8.14 20.53
C LYS A 159 10.04 -8.74 19.70
N LEU A 160 8.82 -8.28 19.91
CA LEU A 160 7.67 -8.76 19.16
C LEU A 160 7.74 -8.35 17.67
N ALA A 161 8.23 -7.14 17.36
CA ALA A 161 8.44 -6.70 15.98
C ALA A 161 9.44 -7.58 15.24
N TRP A 162 10.52 -8.04 15.89
CA TRP A 162 11.48 -8.98 15.30
C TRP A 162 10.88 -10.36 14.99
N GLU A 163 10.00 -10.87 15.86
CA GLU A 163 9.26 -12.11 15.58
C GLU A 163 8.30 -11.92 14.39
N PHE A 164 7.57 -10.80 14.34
CA PHE A 164 6.72 -10.48 13.20
C PHE A 164 7.51 -10.28 11.92
N ALA A 165 8.68 -9.63 11.96
CA ALA A 165 9.53 -9.51 10.79
C ALA A 165 9.93 -10.88 10.22
N THR A 166 10.26 -11.85 11.10
CA THR A 166 10.56 -13.22 10.68
C THR A 166 9.34 -13.93 10.09
N ILE A 167 8.16 -13.76 10.68
CA ILE A 167 6.89 -14.30 10.19
C ILE A 167 6.51 -13.70 8.83
N LEU A 168 6.64 -12.38 8.69
CA LEU A 168 6.37 -11.64 7.46
C LEU A 168 7.31 -12.08 6.34
N ASN A 169 8.59 -12.33 6.64
CA ASN A 169 9.53 -12.86 5.65
C ASN A 169 9.11 -14.23 5.10
N GLN A 170 8.57 -15.10 5.95
CA GLN A 170 8.05 -16.40 5.52
C GLN A 170 6.85 -16.24 4.57
N GLU A 171 5.88 -15.39 4.94
CA GLU A 171 4.73 -15.09 4.08
C GLU A 171 5.16 -14.45 2.76
N ALA A 172 6.04 -13.44 2.81
CA ALA A 172 6.51 -12.70 1.64
C ALA A 172 7.23 -13.60 0.63
N LYS A 173 8.08 -14.53 1.10
CA LYS A 173 8.78 -15.48 0.22
C LYS A 173 7.81 -16.44 -0.47
N GLU A 174 6.77 -16.87 0.22
CA GLU A 174 5.75 -17.71 -0.39
C GLU A 174 4.81 -16.94 -1.32
N LEU A 175 4.54 -15.65 -1.04
CA LEU A 175 3.84 -14.76 -1.97
C LEU A 175 4.66 -14.55 -3.26
N GLU A 176 5.97 -14.33 -3.16
CA GLU A 176 6.87 -14.31 -4.33
C GLU A 176 6.76 -15.62 -5.11
N ALA A 177 6.82 -16.77 -4.41
CA ALA A 177 6.70 -18.08 -5.06
C ALA A 177 5.34 -18.30 -5.75
N ALA A 178 4.28 -17.64 -5.28
CA ALA A 178 2.96 -17.62 -5.91
C ALA A 178 2.84 -16.67 -7.11
N GLY A 179 3.91 -15.93 -7.44
CA GLY A 179 3.98 -15.04 -8.60
C GLY A 179 3.60 -13.58 -8.31
N VAL A 180 3.73 -13.13 -7.06
CA VAL A 180 3.67 -11.70 -6.72
C VAL A 180 4.98 -11.03 -7.14
N ASP A 181 4.86 -9.92 -7.86
CA ASP A 181 5.99 -9.19 -8.46
C ASP A 181 6.53 -8.10 -7.54
N ILE A 182 5.67 -7.52 -6.69
CA ILE A 182 6.01 -6.48 -5.71
C ILE A 182 5.40 -6.82 -4.34
N ILE A 183 6.23 -6.93 -3.30
CA ILE A 183 5.79 -7.10 -1.92
C ILE A 183 5.85 -5.75 -1.22
N GLN A 184 4.69 -5.23 -0.82
CA GLN A 184 4.59 -3.97 -0.08
C GLN A 184 4.42 -4.24 1.42
N PHE A 185 5.15 -3.51 2.25
CA PHE A 185 5.00 -3.46 3.70
C PHE A 185 4.38 -2.12 4.11
N ASP A 186 3.21 -2.17 4.72
CA ASP A 186 2.49 -0.96 5.16
C ASP A 186 2.98 -0.54 6.54
N GLU A 187 3.69 0.59 6.59
CA GLU A 187 4.25 1.19 7.81
C GLU A 187 3.73 2.61 8.10
N PRO A 188 2.40 2.84 8.24
CA PRO A 188 1.90 4.13 8.71
C PRO A 188 2.41 4.51 10.11
N ALA A 189 2.87 3.54 10.92
CA ALA A 189 3.51 3.80 12.21
C ALA A 189 4.86 4.53 12.10
N PHE A 190 5.54 4.46 10.94
CA PHE A 190 6.79 5.18 10.71
C PHE A 190 6.62 6.70 10.72
N ASN A 191 5.41 7.20 10.46
CA ASN A 191 5.06 8.63 10.58
C ASN A 191 4.79 9.08 12.02
N VAL A 192 5.06 8.23 13.02
CA VAL A 192 4.74 8.48 14.43
C VAL A 192 5.93 8.20 15.34
N PHE A 193 6.52 7.00 15.27
CA PHE A 193 7.49 6.53 16.26
C PHE A 193 8.94 6.67 15.76
N PHE A 194 9.38 7.89 15.46
CA PHE A 194 10.67 8.13 14.78
C PHE A 194 11.90 7.52 15.48
N ASP A 195 11.97 7.61 16.81
CA ASP A 195 13.06 7.01 17.59
C ASP A 195 13.08 5.48 17.41
N GLU A 196 11.92 4.82 17.49
CA GLU A 196 11.81 3.38 17.26
C GLU A 196 12.15 3.01 15.81
N VAL A 197 11.78 3.84 14.83
CA VAL A 197 12.12 3.61 13.41
C VAL A 197 13.63 3.58 13.22
N LYS A 198 14.32 4.54 13.84
CA LYS A 198 15.77 4.67 13.79
C LYS A 198 16.48 3.55 14.53
N ASP A 199 15.98 3.16 15.69
CA ASP A 199 16.64 2.18 16.56
C ASP A 199 16.49 0.76 16.04
N TRP A 200 15.28 0.38 15.57
CA TRP A 200 15.00 -1.00 15.15
C TRP A 200 13.97 -1.15 14.03
N GLY A 201 13.13 -0.15 13.75
CA GLY A 201 12.02 -0.27 12.80
C GLY A 201 12.47 -0.56 11.37
N VAL A 202 13.48 0.17 10.87
CA VAL A 202 14.04 -0.12 9.53
C VAL A 202 14.74 -1.48 9.51
N ALA A 203 15.45 -1.87 10.59
CA ALA A 203 16.09 -3.18 10.68
C ALA A 203 15.07 -4.34 10.70
N ALA A 204 13.92 -4.16 11.35
CA ALA A 204 12.83 -5.12 11.32
C ALA A 204 12.19 -5.21 9.92
N LEU A 205 12.03 -4.07 9.22
CA LEU A 205 11.56 -4.05 7.83
C LEU A 205 12.53 -4.78 6.88
N GLU A 206 13.83 -4.54 7.02
CA GLU A 206 14.90 -5.27 6.31
C GLU A 206 14.80 -6.78 6.54
N ARG A 207 14.60 -7.19 7.79
CA ARG A 207 14.42 -8.60 8.14
C ARG A 207 13.19 -9.23 7.49
N ALA A 208 12.10 -8.47 7.35
CA ALA A 208 10.90 -8.90 6.66
C ALA A 208 11.13 -9.05 5.14
N ALA A 209 11.93 -8.16 4.55
CA ALA A 209 12.29 -8.17 3.12
C ALA A 209 13.42 -9.15 2.75
N GLU A 210 14.18 -9.65 3.73
CA GLU A 210 15.42 -10.39 3.52
C GLU A 210 15.29 -11.57 2.53
N GLY A 211 16.07 -11.52 1.45
CA GLY A 211 16.19 -12.61 0.47
C GLY A 211 15.03 -12.70 -0.52
N LEU A 212 14.16 -11.71 -0.59
CA LEU A 212 13.22 -11.54 -1.69
C LEU A 212 13.96 -11.13 -2.97
N ARG A 213 13.47 -11.61 -4.11
CA ARG A 213 13.85 -11.23 -5.48
C ARG A 213 12.77 -10.35 -6.13
N ALA A 214 11.52 -10.50 -5.70
CA ALA A 214 10.45 -9.55 -6.00
C ALA A 214 10.86 -8.16 -5.50
N GLU A 215 10.41 -7.11 -6.19
CA GLU A 215 10.65 -5.75 -5.70
C GLU A 215 9.93 -5.55 -4.37
N THR A 216 10.53 -4.76 -3.50
CA THR A 216 9.99 -4.47 -2.18
C THR A 216 9.55 -3.01 -2.10
N ALA A 217 8.39 -2.79 -1.51
CA ALA A 217 7.85 -1.46 -1.27
C ALA A 217 7.60 -1.25 0.20
N VAL A 218 7.77 -0.01 0.67
CA VAL A 218 7.25 0.44 1.97
C VAL A 218 6.22 1.55 1.74
N HIS A 219 5.04 1.42 2.33
CA HIS A 219 4.01 2.46 2.28
C HIS A 219 3.90 3.19 3.61
N ILE A 220 4.11 4.51 3.57
CA ILE A 220 4.01 5.38 4.74
C ILE A 220 3.07 6.54 4.37
N CYS A 221 2.01 6.76 5.15
CA CYS A 221 0.98 7.77 4.85
C CYS A 221 0.46 8.46 6.11
N TYR A 222 -0.53 9.34 5.93
CA TYR A 222 -1.23 10.03 7.01
C TYR A 222 -2.60 9.38 7.31
N GLY A 223 -2.79 8.15 6.85
CA GLY A 223 -3.91 7.28 7.16
C GLY A 223 -5.11 7.38 6.22
N TYR A 224 -6.06 6.47 6.43
CA TYR A 224 -7.34 6.43 5.71
C TYR A 224 -8.15 7.73 5.83
N GLY A 225 -9.06 7.94 4.88
CA GLY A 225 -10.05 9.03 4.84
C GLY A 225 -11.15 8.94 5.89
N ILE A 226 -10.76 8.83 7.16
CA ILE A 226 -11.68 8.80 8.31
C ILE A 226 -11.54 10.07 9.12
N LYS A 227 -12.62 10.48 9.80
CA LYS A 227 -12.70 11.75 10.53
C LYS A 227 -11.52 12.00 11.47
N VAL A 228 -11.07 10.97 12.18
CA VAL A 228 -9.96 11.12 13.14
C VAL A 228 -8.63 11.49 12.46
N ASN A 229 -8.39 11.00 11.24
CA ASN A 229 -7.20 11.35 10.48
C ASN A 229 -7.33 12.73 9.83
N THR A 230 -8.52 13.11 9.33
CA THR A 230 -8.73 14.45 8.77
C THR A 230 -8.63 15.54 9.84
N ASP A 231 -9.17 15.28 11.04
CA ASP A 231 -9.05 16.19 12.19
C ASP A 231 -7.57 16.33 12.62
N TRP A 232 -6.82 15.23 12.65
CA TRP A 232 -5.38 15.27 12.93
C TRP A 232 -4.58 16.01 11.84
N LYS A 233 -4.85 15.74 10.55
CA LYS A 233 -4.21 16.44 9.42
C LYS A 233 -4.36 17.96 9.52
N ALA A 234 -5.49 18.45 10.05
CA ALA A 234 -5.72 19.87 10.27
C ALA A 234 -4.79 20.48 11.33
N THR A 235 -4.23 19.69 12.26
CA THR A 235 -3.32 20.16 13.32
C THR A 235 -1.85 20.15 12.92
N LEU A 236 -1.48 19.57 11.77
CA LEU A 236 -0.10 19.34 11.37
C LEU A 236 0.65 20.58 10.85
N GLY A 237 0.06 21.78 10.96
CA GLY A 237 0.72 23.02 10.56
C GLY A 237 0.83 23.20 9.05
N SER A 238 1.71 24.10 8.61
CA SER A 238 1.87 24.49 7.20
C SER A 238 2.69 23.51 6.37
N GLU A 239 3.54 22.69 7.00
CA GLU A 239 4.39 21.71 6.34
C GLU A 239 4.39 20.39 7.13
N TRP A 240 4.14 19.29 6.44
CA TRP A 240 4.16 17.95 7.02
C TRP A 240 5.53 17.31 6.72
N ARG A 241 6.45 17.41 7.67
CA ARG A 241 7.86 17.04 7.49
C ARG A 241 8.25 15.69 8.10
N GLN A 242 7.28 14.85 8.49
CA GLN A 242 7.53 13.54 9.11
C GLN A 242 8.41 12.63 8.25
N TYR A 243 8.35 12.76 6.92
CA TYR A 243 9.22 12.01 6.02
C TYR A 243 10.70 12.37 6.14
N GLU A 244 11.08 13.55 6.66
CA GLU A 244 12.49 13.90 6.89
C GLU A 244 13.17 12.96 7.88
N GLU A 245 12.42 12.41 8.83
CA GLU A 245 12.93 11.49 9.85
C GLU A 245 13.11 10.07 9.29
N THR A 246 12.32 9.68 8.28
CA THR A 246 12.24 8.29 7.79
C THR A 246 12.98 8.09 6.46
N PHE A 247 12.95 9.08 5.56
CA PHE A 247 13.50 8.98 4.22
C PHE A 247 15.01 8.74 4.19
N PRO A 248 15.85 9.43 5.01
CA PRO A 248 17.29 9.14 5.03
C PRO A 248 17.62 7.70 5.44
N LEU A 249 16.83 7.11 6.34
CA LEU A 249 17.00 5.72 6.77
C LEU A 249 16.59 4.74 5.64
N LEU A 250 15.48 5.01 4.96
CA LEU A 250 15.01 4.22 3.83
C LEU A 250 15.90 4.35 2.59
N GLN A 251 16.56 5.49 2.40
CA GLN A 251 17.54 5.66 1.34
C GLN A 251 18.72 4.69 1.51
N GLY A 252 19.14 4.47 2.76
CA GLY A 252 20.19 3.52 3.12
C GLY A 252 19.76 2.05 3.18
N SER A 253 18.46 1.77 3.05
CA SER A 253 17.90 0.41 3.13
C SER A 253 17.93 -0.31 1.78
N THR A 254 17.65 -1.61 1.76
CA THR A 254 17.49 -2.40 0.52
C THR A 254 16.09 -2.32 -0.07
N ILE A 255 15.16 -1.56 0.52
CA ILE A 255 13.80 -1.42 0.00
C ILE A 255 13.83 -0.68 -1.34
N ASP A 256 13.15 -1.21 -2.37
CA ASP A 256 13.26 -0.70 -3.74
C ASP A 256 12.37 0.53 -3.99
N ILE A 257 11.16 0.50 -3.40
CA ILE A 257 10.08 1.46 -3.68
C ILE A 257 9.60 2.12 -2.37
N VAL A 258 9.50 3.45 -2.36
CA VAL A 258 8.86 4.20 -1.26
C VAL A 258 7.52 4.74 -1.75
N SER A 259 6.43 4.30 -1.12
CA SER A 259 5.08 4.83 -1.36
C SER A 259 4.72 5.89 -0.33
N LEU A 260 4.35 7.08 -0.81
CA LEU A 260 4.04 8.22 0.04
C LEU A 260 2.74 8.93 -0.35
N GLU A 261 2.18 9.64 0.62
CA GLU A 261 1.06 10.56 0.44
C GLU A 261 1.57 11.94 -0.02
N SER A 262 0.91 12.53 -1.04
CA SER A 262 1.32 13.82 -1.60
C SER A 262 0.15 14.70 -2.03
N HIS A 263 -0.79 14.22 -2.85
CA HIS A 263 -1.90 15.03 -3.35
C HIS A 263 -2.74 15.62 -2.20
N ASN A 264 -3.07 16.92 -2.27
CA ASN A 264 -3.73 17.68 -1.20
C ASN A 264 -3.08 17.63 0.21
N SER A 265 -1.89 17.04 0.32
CA SER A 265 -1.09 17.10 1.54
C SER A 265 -0.35 18.44 1.65
N ARG A 266 0.29 18.67 2.80
CA ARG A 266 1.27 19.75 2.97
C ARG A 266 2.70 19.21 3.08
N VAL A 267 2.95 18.02 2.52
CA VAL A 267 4.30 17.46 2.44
C VAL A 267 5.11 18.28 1.43
N PRO A 268 6.27 18.83 1.81
CA PRO A 268 7.17 19.47 0.85
C PRO A 268 7.67 18.44 -0.17
N MET A 269 7.39 18.65 -1.47
CA MET A 269 7.70 17.67 -2.51
C MET A 269 9.22 17.45 -2.67
N ASP A 270 10.03 18.44 -2.30
CA ASP A 270 11.49 18.37 -2.31
C ASP A 270 12.05 17.35 -1.32
N LEU A 271 11.26 16.88 -0.34
CA LEU A 271 11.65 15.77 0.52
C LEU A 271 11.92 14.49 -0.27
N ILE A 272 11.32 14.30 -1.45
CA ILE A 272 11.60 13.15 -2.33
C ILE A 272 13.09 13.11 -2.72
N GLU A 273 13.80 14.24 -2.73
CA GLU A 273 15.25 14.27 -2.97
C GLU A 273 16.04 13.41 -1.98
N LEU A 274 15.56 13.28 -0.73
CA LEU A 274 16.20 12.48 0.32
C LEU A 274 16.25 10.98 -0.03
N ILE A 275 15.38 10.52 -0.93
CA ILE A 275 15.32 9.14 -1.45
C ILE A 275 15.68 9.06 -2.95
N ARG A 276 16.40 10.06 -3.48
CA ARG A 276 16.82 10.09 -4.90
C ARG A 276 17.50 8.77 -5.28
N GLY A 277 17.01 8.17 -6.36
CA GLY A 277 17.49 6.89 -6.89
C GLY A 277 16.61 5.69 -6.54
N LYS A 278 15.76 5.78 -5.51
CA LYS A 278 14.68 4.82 -5.26
C LYS A 278 13.53 5.02 -6.25
N LYS A 279 12.71 3.98 -6.44
CA LYS A 279 11.40 4.14 -7.07
C LYS A 279 10.44 4.83 -6.09
N VAL A 280 9.58 5.69 -6.61
CA VAL A 280 8.66 6.50 -5.81
C VAL A 280 7.22 6.24 -6.24
N MET A 281 6.46 5.58 -5.36
CA MET A 281 5.02 5.39 -5.50
C MET A 281 4.27 6.61 -4.95
N LEU A 282 4.08 7.62 -5.80
CA LEU A 282 3.58 8.92 -5.39
C LEU A 282 2.05 8.97 -5.35
N GLY A 283 1.48 9.28 -4.20
CA GLY A 283 0.06 9.56 -4.06
C GLY A 283 -0.38 10.81 -4.83
N ALA A 284 -1.02 10.62 -5.98
CA ALA A 284 -1.57 11.66 -6.85
C ALA A 284 -3.10 11.78 -6.75
N VAL A 285 -3.72 11.00 -5.85
CA VAL A 285 -5.15 10.99 -5.54
C VAL A 285 -5.32 11.06 -4.03
N ASP A 286 -6.18 11.98 -3.58
CA ASP A 286 -6.56 12.11 -2.18
C ASP A 286 -7.71 11.15 -1.87
N VAL A 287 -7.50 10.28 -0.88
CA VAL A 287 -8.49 9.28 -0.44
C VAL A 287 -9.19 9.71 0.85
N ALA A 288 -8.97 10.95 1.30
CA ALA A 288 -9.66 11.58 2.42
C ALA A 288 -10.73 12.60 1.99
N SER A 289 -11.04 12.66 0.69
CA SER A 289 -12.14 13.43 0.10
C SER A 289 -12.93 12.57 -0.88
N ASP A 290 -14.23 12.83 -0.97
CA ASP A 290 -15.11 12.24 -1.98
C ASP A 290 -15.01 12.94 -3.34
N ASP A 291 -14.38 14.12 -3.39
CA ASP A 291 -14.15 14.86 -4.63
C ASP A 291 -13.25 14.06 -5.56
N VAL A 292 -13.72 13.76 -6.77
CA VAL A 292 -12.93 13.04 -7.76
C VAL A 292 -12.00 14.02 -8.47
N GLU A 293 -10.70 13.73 -8.45
CA GLU A 293 -9.68 14.52 -9.12
C GLU A 293 -9.90 14.54 -10.64
N THR A 294 -9.56 15.65 -11.27
CA THR A 294 -9.43 15.71 -12.73
C THR A 294 -8.11 15.09 -13.18
N PRO A 295 -8.02 14.52 -14.40
CA PRO A 295 -6.77 14.05 -14.97
C PRO A 295 -5.65 15.11 -14.94
N GLU A 296 -6.01 16.39 -15.15
CA GLU A 296 -5.06 17.51 -15.13
C GLU A 296 -4.51 17.81 -13.74
N GLU A 297 -5.30 17.64 -12.68
CA GLU A 297 -4.83 17.76 -11.29
C GLU A 297 -3.84 16.66 -10.94
N VAL A 298 -4.17 15.41 -11.30
CA VAL A 298 -3.27 14.26 -11.14
C VAL A 298 -1.95 14.53 -11.89
N ALA A 299 -2.02 14.88 -13.18
CA ALA A 299 -0.84 15.17 -14.00
C ALA A 299 0.00 16.32 -13.42
N ARG A 300 -0.63 17.34 -12.83
CA ARG A 300 0.07 18.45 -12.17
C ARG A 300 0.87 17.99 -10.97
N THR A 301 0.31 17.13 -10.11
CA THR A 301 1.04 16.55 -8.98
C THR A 301 2.21 15.71 -9.45
N LEU A 302 1.99 14.82 -10.43
CA LEU A 302 3.03 13.95 -10.97
C LEU A 302 4.17 14.76 -11.63
N ARG A 303 3.84 15.81 -12.40
CA ARG A 303 4.84 16.67 -13.05
C ARG A 303 5.74 17.37 -12.05
N ARG A 304 5.18 17.85 -10.93
CA ARG A 304 5.98 18.45 -9.84
C ARG A 304 6.91 17.43 -9.19
N ALA A 305 6.48 16.17 -9.05
CA ALA A 305 7.36 15.14 -8.52
C ALA A 305 8.54 14.81 -9.45
N LEU A 306 8.40 14.96 -10.77
CA LEU A 306 9.49 14.74 -11.73
C LEU A 306 10.70 15.70 -11.56
N GLU A 307 10.55 16.76 -10.78
CA GLU A 307 11.69 17.59 -10.34
C GLU A 307 12.62 16.82 -9.37
N PHE A 308 12.05 15.87 -8.60
CA PHE A 308 12.69 15.17 -7.49
C PHE A 308 12.83 13.65 -7.69
N VAL A 309 12.17 13.08 -8.70
CA VAL A 309 12.33 11.67 -9.10
C VAL A 309 12.42 11.53 -10.61
N ASP A 310 13.28 10.63 -11.07
CA ASP A 310 13.42 10.34 -12.51
C ASP A 310 12.13 9.73 -13.06
N ALA A 311 11.79 10.03 -14.31
CA ALA A 311 10.56 9.53 -14.93
C ALA A 311 10.46 8.00 -14.98
N ASP A 312 11.60 7.29 -15.07
CA ASP A 312 11.65 5.83 -15.06
C ASP A 312 11.46 5.21 -13.67
N LYS A 313 11.41 6.03 -12.62
CA LYS A 313 11.27 5.65 -11.21
C LYS A 313 9.99 6.15 -10.56
N LEU A 314 9.22 6.99 -11.23
CA LEU A 314 7.93 7.48 -10.74
C LEU A 314 6.81 6.47 -11.04
N ILE A 315 6.09 6.06 -9.99
CA ILE A 315 4.92 5.17 -10.06
C ILE A 315 3.70 5.98 -9.55
N PRO A 316 2.83 6.50 -10.43
CA PRO A 316 1.60 7.17 -10.01
C PRO A 316 0.73 6.27 -9.14
N SER A 317 0.31 6.76 -7.97
CA SER A 317 -0.46 6.00 -6.98
C SER A 317 -1.53 6.84 -6.27
N SER A 318 -2.25 6.22 -5.34
CA SER A 318 -3.13 6.90 -4.38
C SER A 318 -2.39 7.25 -3.08
N ASN A 319 -2.88 8.23 -2.31
CA ASN A 319 -2.28 8.61 -1.02
C ASN A 319 -2.33 7.49 0.03
N CYS A 320 -3.41 6.71 0.04
CA CYS A 320 -3.62 5.55 0.91
C CYS A 320 -4.60 4.57 0.23
N GLY A 321 -5.05 3.54 0.95
CA GLY A 321 -6.09 2.64 0.48
C GLY A 321 -7.48 3.30 0.42
N MET A 322 -8.37 2.75 -0.41
CA MET A 322 -9.67 3.32 -0.73
C MET A 322 -10.85 2.56 -0.11
N ALA A 323 -10.62 1.53 0.73
CA ALA A 323 -11.71 0.74 1.33
C ALA A 323 -12.86 1.56 1.97
N PRO A 324 -12.61 2.69 2.66
CA PRO A 324 -13.68 3.49 3.28
C PRO A 324 -14.47 4.38 2.32
N LEU A 325 -14.04 4.54 1.06
CA LEU A 325 -14.71 5.42 0.11
C LEU A 325 -15.98 4.77 -0.46
N PRO A 326 -16.95 5.58 -0.90
CA PRO A 326 -18.00 5.11 -1.80
C PRO A 326 -17.38 4.45 -3.03
N ARG A 327 -18.00 3.36 -3.47
CA ARG A 327 -17.41 2.49 -4.51
C ARG A 327 -17.26 3.18 -5.86
N ASP A 328 -18.26 3.96 -6.24
CA ASP A 328 -18.26 4.78 -7.46
C ASP A 328 -17.18 5.86 -7.41
N VAL A 329 -17.02 6.53 -6.26
CA VAL A 329 -15.95 7.52 -6.02
C VAL A 329 -14.57 6.88 -6.17
N ALA A 330 -14.29 5.79 -5.45
CA ALA A 330 -13.00 5.10 -5.53
C ALA A 330 -12.65 4.71 -6.97
N PHE A 331 -13.62 4.19 -7.70
CA PHE A 331 -13.46 3.79 -9.09
C PHE A 331 -13.32 4.98 -10.05
N ALA A 332 -13.99 6.10 -9.82
CA ALA A 332 -13.78 7.31 -10.60
C ALA A 332 -12.36 7.86 -10.39
N LYS A 333 -11.86 7.82 -9.14
CA LYS A 333 -10.49 8.19 -8.78
C LYS A 333 -9.42 7.32 -9.47
N LEU A 334 -9.65 6.01 -9.63
CA LEU A 334 -8.76 5.15 -10.43
C LEU A 334 -8.68 5.61 -11.89
N SER A 335 -9.82 5.97 -12.50
CA SER A 335 -9.86 6.47 -13.87
C SER A 335 -9.11 7.79 -14.00
N ALA A 336 -9.27 8.70 -13.04
CA ALA A 336 -8.54 9.97 -12.99
C ALA A 336 -7.03 9.76 -12.87
N LEU A 337 -6.60 8.84 -12.00
CA LEU A 337 -5.18 8.49 -11.82
C LEU A 337 -4.54 8.05 -13.14
N SER A 338 -5.16 7.07 -13.81
CA SER A 338 -4.62 6.53 -15.06
C SER A 338 -4.66 7.54 -16.21
N ALA A 339 -5.73 8.34 -16.30
CA ALA A 339 -5.83 9.39 -17.31
C ALA A 339 -4.76 10.49 -17.09
N GLY A 340 -4.53 10.92 -15.84
CA GLY A 340 -3.50 11.90 -15.53
C GLY A 340 -2.08 11.38 -15.77
N ALA A 341 -1.82 10.10 -15.47
CA ALA A 341 -0.56 9.46 -15.82
C ALA A 341 -0.34 9.42 -17.34
N GLU A 342 -1.37 9.09 -18.12
CA GLU A 342 -1.30 9.07 -19.59
C GLU A 342 -1.04 10.46 -20.18
N LEU A 343 -1.68 11.51 -19.65
CA LEU A 343 -1.40 12.89 -20.06
C LEU A 343 0.09 13.23 -19.90
N LEU A 344 0.66 12.88 -18.76
CA LEU A 344 2.08 13.14 -18.50
C LEU A 344 3.00 12.26 -19.36
N ARG A 345 2.65 11.00 -19.61
CA ARG A 345 3.41 10.15 -20.56
C ARG A 345 3.45 10.76 -21.95
N ALA A 346 2.32 11.27 -22.45
CA ALA A 346 2.24 11.90 -23.76
C ALA A 346 3.12 13.16 -23.85
N GLU A 347 3.17 13.97 -22.79
CA GLU A 347 4.07 15.12 -22.68
C GLU A 347 5.55 14.72 -22.73
N LEU A 348 5.93 13.67 -22.00
CA LEU A 348 7.31 13.18 -21.96
C LEU A 348 7.74 12.58 -23.30
N ALA A 349 6.83 11.87 -23.99
CA ALA A 349 7.08 11.35 -25.33
C ALA A 349 7.21 12.48 -26.37
N GLY A 350 6.33 13.48 -26.33
CA GLY A 350 6.41 14.65 -27.23
C GLY A 350 7.63 15.54 -26.98
N GLY A 351 8.11 15.62 -25.73
CA GLY A 351 9.32 16.34 -25.37
C GLY A 351 10.62 15.66 -25.81
N ALA A 352 10.60 14.34 -26.01
CA ALA A 352 11.73 13.58 -26.55
C ALA A 352 11.91 13.83 -28.06
N ASP A 353 10.81 13.96 -28.81
CA ASP A 353 10.83 14.26 -30.24
C ASP A 353 11.23 15.73 -30.55
N ALA A 354 10.99 16.66 -29.62
CA ALA A 354 11.33 18.08 -29.78
C ALA A 354 12.83 18.41 -29.63
N ARG A 355 13.70 17.44 -29.30
CA ARG A 355 15.17 17.64 -29.18
C ARG A 355 15.99 17.33 -30.44
N LEU A 356 15.36 17.24 -31.62
CA LEU A 356 16.06 17.24 -32.91
C LEU A 356 15.48 18.33 -33.82
N PRO A 357 16.15 19.48 -33.91
CA PRO A 357 16.93 19.73 -35.12
C PRO A 357 18.25 20.49 -34.88
N GLY A 358 19.33 20.03 -35.54
CA GLY A 358 20.46 20.88 -35.92
C GLY A 358 21.81 20.61 -35.24
N ALA A 359 22.44 19.48 -35.57
CA ALA A 359 23.89 19.43 -35.66
C ALA A 359 24.24 19.30 -37.15
N ALA A 360 24.51 20.44 -37.78
CA ALA A 360 25.23 20.57 -39.03
C ALA A 360 26.56 21.27 -38.74
#